data_AF-A0A7X8GJT6-F1
#
_entry.id   AF-A0A7X8GJT6-F1
#
_cell.length_a   1.000
_cell.length_b   1.000
_cell.length_c   1.000
_cell.angle_alpha   90.00
_cell.angle_beta   90.00
_cell.angle_gamma   90.00
#
_symmetry.space_group_name_H-M   'P 1'
#
loop_
_entity.id
_entity.type
_entity.pdbx_description
1 polymer ?
#
loop_
_entity_poly.entity_id
_entity_poly.type
_entity_poly.pdbx_seq_one_letter_code
_entity_poly.pdbx_strand_id
1 'polypeptide(L)'
;MDWLEITVPAPGSVAMRRLDSRFHELATRLIDYDFDVAGIYGGSQLDAALQLVAEIAEGTRNQHHAVLPATAGQSVIIAADEAADLLPQLRQAINIATANT
;
A
#
# COMPACT_ATOMS: atom_id res chain seq x y z
N MET A 1 7.64 -1.11 -11.43
CA MET A 1 6.41 -0.34 -11.14
C MET A 1 6.82 1.10 -11.04
N ASP A 2 6.25 1.97 -11.87
CA ASP A 2 6.71 3.36 -11.96
C ASP A 2 5.83 4.32 -11.12
N TRP A 3 4.76 3.80 -10.53
CA TRP A 3 3.74 4.55 -9.80
C TRP A 3 3.76 4.34 -8.27
N LEU A 4 4.47 3.32 -7.79
CA LEU A 4 4.60 3.00 -6.36
C LEU A 4 6.02 2.51 -6.04
N GLU A 5 6.56 3.05 -4.96
CA GLU A 5 7.79 2.59 -4.34
C GLU A 5 7.45 1.72 -3.12
N ILE A 6 8.09 0.55 -3.03
CA ILE A 6 7.98 -0.37 -1.88
C ILE A 6 9.39 -0.59 -1.32
N THR A 7 9.56 -0.37 -0.02
CA THR A 7 10.82 -0.59 0.70
C THR A 7 10.59 -1.38 1.97
N VAL A 8 11.65 -1.99 2.52
CA VAL A 8 11.61 -2.73 3.79
C VAL A 8 12.46 -1.96 4.80
N PRO A 9 11.86 -1.07 5.60
CA PRO A 9 12.63 -0.20 6.50
C PRO A 9 13.16 -0.93 7.74
N ALA A 10 12.46 -1.99 8.18
CA ALA A 10 12.84 -2.84 9.30
C ALA A 10 12.20 -4.24 9.16
N PRO A 11 12.73 -5.26 9.85
CA PRO A 11 12.11 -6.59 9.90
C PRO A 11 10.63 -6.51 10.29
N GLY A 12 9.78 -7.28 9.60
CA GLY A 12 8.34 -7.31 9.83
C GLY A 12 7.57 -6.04 9.40
N SER A 13 8.19 -5.13 8.64
CA SER A 13 7.54 -3.92 8.16
C SER A 13 7.83 -3.63 6.68
N VAL A 14 6.86 -3.00 6.02
CA VAL A 14 6.96 -2.56 4.63
C VAL A 14 6.59 -1.09 4.58
N ALA A 15 7.37 -0.28 3.89
CA ALA A 15 7.00 1.10 3.57
C ALA A 15 6.55 1.21 2.11
N MET A 16 5.46 1.92 1.89
CA MET A 16 4.92 2.19 0.55
C MET A 16 4.74 3.69 0.35
N ARG A 17 5.16 4.18 -0.81
CA ARG A 17 5.01 5.59 -1.22
C ARG A 17 4.53 5.67 -2.65
N ARG A 18 3.48 6.46 -2.89
CA ARG A 18 2.96 6.68 -4.24
C ARG A 18 3.86 7.70 -4.96
N LEU A 19 4.22 7.40 -6.20
CA LEU A 19 5.13 8.22 -7.02
C LEU A 19 4.38 9.07 -8.05
N ASP A 20 3.15 8.71 -8.38
CA ASP A 20 2.29 9.49 -9.28
C ASP A 20 1.29 10.36 -8.50
N SER A 21 0.71 11.35 -9.16
CA SER A 21 -0.29 12.26 -8.60
C SER A 21 -1.74 11.89 -8.94
N ARG A 22 -2.02 10.68 -9.44
CA ARG A 22 -3.37 10.25 -9.92
C ARG A 22 -4.45 10.47 -8.86
N PHE A 23 -4.12 10.23 -7.60
CA PHE A 23 -5.03 10.41 -6.48
C PHE A 23 -4.79 11.70 -5.69
N HIS A 24 -4.02 12.68 -6.17
CA HIS A 24 -3.71 13.90 -5.40
C HIS A 24 -4.98 14.60 -4.88
N GLU A 25 -5.94 14.91 -5.76
CA GLU A 25 -7.20 15.56 -5.36
C GLU A 25 -8.04 14.70 -4.39
N LEU A 26 -8.07 13.39 -4.63
CA LEU A 26 -8.81 12.45 -3.78
C LEU A 26 -8.16 12.34 -2.41
N ALA A 27 -6.83 12.26 -2.39
CA ALA A 27 -6.03 12.16 -1.20
C ALA A 27 -6.27 13.42 -0.36
N THR A 28 -6.03 14.63 -0.86
CA THR A 28 -6.29 15.90 -0.14
C THR A 28 -7.70 16.00 0.48
N ARG A 29 -8.71 15.34 -0.10
CA ARG A 29 -10.08 15.31 0.43
C ARG A 29 -10.32 14.24 1.48
N LEU A 30 -9.64 13.10 1.39
CA LEU A 30 -9.86 11.93 2.25
C LEU A 30 -8.85 11.83 3.40
N ILE A 31 -7.62 12.24 3.16
CA ILE A 31 -6.45 12.10 4.02
C ILE A 31 -5.54 13.31 3.80
N ASP A 32 -4.96 13.90 4.84
CA ASP A 32 -4.01 15.02 4.67
C ASP A 32 -2.69 14.49 4.09
N TYR A 33 -2.70 14.20 2.79
CA TYR A 33 -1.74 13.33 2.13
C TYR A 33 -0.52 14.09 1.64
N ASP A 34 0.63 13.65 2.12
CA ASP A 34 1.94 14.14 1.71
C ASP A 34 2.63 13.10 0.82
N PHE A 35 2.86 13.45 -0.45
CA PHE A 35 3.50 12.57 -1.44
C PHE A 35 4.98 12.30 -1.13
N ASP A 36 5.60 13.14 -0.29
CA ASP A 36 7.00 12.97 0.12
C ASP A 36 7.15 12.01 1.31
N VAL A 37 6.05 11.64 1.98
CA VAL A 37 6.05 10.78 3.16
C VAL A 37 5.55 9.38 2.81
N ALA A 38 6.38 8.37 3.06
CA ALA A 38 5.96 6.98 2.92
C ALA A 38 5.02 6.55 4.07
N GLY A 39 4.06 5.68 3.77
CA GLY A 39 3.32 4.92 4.78
C GLY A 39 4.11 3.70 5.22
N ILE A 40 4.22 3.47 6.52
CA ILE A 40 4.83 2.27 7.10
C ILE A 40 3.72 1.33 7.57
N TYR A 41 3.80 0.07 7.15
CA TYR A 41 2.84 -0.98 7.43
C TYR A 41 3.56 -2.10 8.17
N GLY A 42 3.16 -2.34 9.41
CA GLY A 42 3.69 -3.43 10.23
C GLY A 42 2.59 -4.19 10.95
N GLY A 43 2.89 -5.43 11.34
CA GLY A 43 1.97 -6.30 12.07
C GLY A 43 0.59 -6.43 11.39
N SER A 44 -0.48 -6.25 12.17
CA SER A 44 -1.86 -6.38 11.68
C SER A 44 -2.23 -5.43 10.54
N GLN A 45 -1.56 -4.27 10.41
CA GLN A 45 -1.86 -3.35 9.31
C GLN A 45 -1.24 -3.79 8.00
N LEU A 46 -0.12 -4.52 8.06
CA LEU A 46 0.48 -5.15 6.90
C LEU A 46 -0.39 -6.31 6.40
N ASP A 47 -0.91 -7.14 7.32
CA ASP A 47 -1.85 -8.20 6.98
C ASP A 47 -3.16 -7.65 6.40
N ALA A 48 -3.71 -6.59 7.01
CA ALA A 48 -4.91 -5.92 6.53
C ALA A 48 -4.69 -5.28 5.14
N ALA A 49 -3.52 -4.66 4.91
CA ALA A 49 -3.17 -4.11 3.61
C ALA A 49 -3.08 -5.21 2.54
N LEU A 50 -2.43 -6.33 2.86
CA LEU A 50 -2.33 -7.48 1.94
C LEU A 50 -3.71 -8.05 1.61
N GLN A 51 -4.56 -8.24 2.62
CA GLN A 51 -5.91 -8.74 2.43
C GLN A 51 -6.74 -7.78 1.56
N LEU A 52 -6.68 -6.48 1.85
CA LEU A 52 -7.42 -5.46 1.10
C LEU A 52 -6.99 -5.43 -0.37
N VAL A 53 -5.68 -5.47 -0.64
CA VAL A 53 -5.17 -5.52 -2.03
C VAL A 53 -5.61 -6.81 -2.73
N ALA A 54 -5.62 -7.95 -2.03
CA ALA A 54 -6.11 -9.21 -2.59
C ALA A 54 -7.61 -9.17 -2.93
N GLU A 55 -8.44 -8.66 -2.03
CA GLU A 55 -9.89 -8.51 -2.26
C GLU A 55 -10.20 -7.65 -3.50
N ILE A 56 -9.42 -6.59 -3.70
CA ILE A 56 -9.58 -5.70 -4.85
C ILE A 56 -9.08 -6.37 -6.13
N ALA A 57 -7.92 -7.02 -6.10
CA ALA A 57 -7.35 -7.73 -7.24
C ALA A 57 -8.25 -8.88 -7.73
N GLU A 58 -8.93 -9.56 -6.80
CA GLU A 58 -9.88 -10.64 -7.07
C GLU A 58 -11.27 -10.12 -7.48
N GLY A 59 -11.50 -8.80 -7.42
CA GLY A 59 -12.79 -8.18 -7.73
C GLY A 59 -13.90 -8.50 -6.72
N THR A 60 -13.55 -9.03 -5.55
CA THR A 60 -14.53 -9.32 -4.48
C THR A 60 -14.98 -8.05 -3.76
N ARG A 61 -14.21 -6.96 -3.89
CA ARG A 61 -14.56 -5.63 -3.40
C ARG A 61 -14.97 -4.71 -4.55
N ASN A 62 -16.21 -4.22 -4.50
CA ASN A 62 -16.79 -3.38 -5.54
C ASN A 62 -16.42 -1.89 -5.35
N GLN A 63 -15.12 -1.60 -5.30
CA GLN A 63 -14.59 -0.24 -5.12
C GLN A 63 -13.55 0.05 -6.21
N HIS A 64 -13.60 1.25 -6.79
CA HIS A 64 -12.64 1.69 -7.80
C HIS A 64 -11.23 1.95 -7.23
N HIS A 65 -11.14 2.22 -5.94
CA HIS A 65 -9.91 2.44 -5.21
C HIS A 65 -10.10 2.02 -3.75
N ALA A 66 -9.01 1.82 -3.03
CA ALA A 66 -9.03 1.66 -1.59
C ALA A 66 -7.89 2.41 -0.93
N VAL A 67 -8.15 2.90 0.27
CA VAL A 67 -7.14 3.50 1.15
C VAL A 67 -6.56 2.39 2.01
N LEU A 68 -5.24 2.20 1.93
CA LEU A 68 -4.46 1.33 2.79
C LEU A 68 -4.02 2.13 4.02
N PRO A 69 -4.62 1.89 5.21
CA PRO A 69 -4.25 2.62 6.41
C PRO A 69 -2.85 2.22 6.86
N ALA A 70 -1.94 3.19 6.92
CA ALA A 70 -0.59 2.97 7.41
C ALA A 70 -0.55 2.93 8.95
N THR A 71 0.36 2.15 9.51
CA THR A 71 0.68 2.18 10.96
C THR A 71 1.31 3.51 11.35
N ALA A 72 2.16 4.06 10.48
CA ALA A 72 2.79 5.36 10.64
C ALA A 72 3.01 6.03 9.26
N GLY A 73 3.18 7.35 9.24
CA GLY A 73 3.33 8.09 7.99
C GLY A 73 2.01 8.20 7.23
N GLN A 74 2.05 8.08 5.90
CA GLN A 74 0.90 8.37 5.04
C GLN A 74 0.20 7.12 4.50
N SER A 75 -1.12 7.10 4.59
CA SER A 75 -1.95 6.01 4.04
C SER A 75 -1.95 6.06 2.52
N VAL A 76 -1.77 4.93 1.85
CA VAL A 76 -1.65 4.89 0.39
C VAL A 76 -2.99 4.55 -0.26
N ILE A 77 -3.36 5.26 -1.32
CA ILE A 77 -4.53 4.92 -2.14
C ILE A 77 -4.09 4.05 -3.31
N ILE A 78 -4.74 2.90 -3.48
CA ILE A 78 -4.50 1.95 -4.57
C ILE A 78 -5.76 1.84 -5.43
N ALA A 79 -5.60 1.92 -6.74
CA ALA A 79 -6.68 1.71 -7.70
C ALA A 79 -6.99 0.21 -7.89
N ALA A 80 -8.20 -0.11 -8.34
CA ALA A 80 -8.55 -1.51 -8.60
C ALA A 80 -7.72 -2.14 -9.72
N ASP A 81 -7.39 -1.37 -10.76
CA ASP A 81 -6.50 -1.76 -11.86
C ASP A 81 -5.04 -1.93 -11.41
N GLU A 82 -4.64 -1.29 -10.31
CA GLU A 82 -3.28 -1.35 -9.75
C GLU A 82 -3.09 -2.54 -8.80
N ALA A 83 -4.18 -3.03 -8.20
CA ALA A 83 -4.14 -4.05 -7.14
C ALA A 83 -3.56 -5.39 -7.62
N ALA A 84 -3.88 -5.80 -8.86
CA ALA A 84 -3.38 -7.05 -9.44
C ALA A 84 -1.85 -7.06 -9.60
N ASP A 85 -1.27 -5.92 -10.00
CA ASP A 85 0.17 -5.77 -10.14
C ASP A 85 0.86 -5.60 -8.76
N LEU A 86 0.17 -4.98 -7.79
CA LEU A 86 0.70 -4.72 -6.46
C LEU A 86 0.80 -6.01 -5.63
N LEU A 87 -0.22 -6.87 -5.70
CA LEU A 87 -0.31 -8.07 -4.87
C LEU A 87 0.95 -8.95 -4.87
N PRO A 88 1.54 -9.35 -6.02
CA PRO A 88 2.75 -10.17 -6.02
C PRO A 88 3.96 -9.44 -5.41
N GLN A 89 4.11 -8.14 -5.65
CA GLN A 89 5.22 -7.35 -5.12
C GLN A 89 5.10 -7.12 -3.62
N LEU A 90 3.87 -6.87 -3.13
CA LEU A 90 3.61 -6.74 -1.70
C LEU A 90 3.90 -8.07 -0.98
N ARG A 91 3.47 -9.21 -1.54
CA ARG A 91 3.83 -10.53 -1.01
C ARG A 91 5.35 -10.75 -0.97
N GLN A 92 6.06 -10.35 -2.02
CA GLN A 92 7.52 -10.44 -2.05
C GLN A 92 8.17 -9.57 -0.97
N ALA A 93 7.73 -8.31 -0.82
CA ALA A 93 8.25 -7.41 0.20
C ALA A 93 7.98 -7.92 1.63
N ILE A 94 6.80 -8.48 1.88
CA ILE A 94 6.45 -9.12 3.16
C ILE A 94 7.34 -10.33 3.43
N ASN A 95 7.57 -11.18 2.43
CA ASN A 95 8.46 -12.33 2.58
C ASN A 95 9.90 -11.90 2.91
N ILE A 96 10.40 -10.82 2.29
CA ILE A 96 11.72 -10.27 2.60
C ILE A 96 11.74 -9.68 4.02
N ALA A 97 10.71 -8.92 4.39
CA ALA A 97 10.59 -8.31 5.71
C ALA A 97 10.55 -9.36 6.83
N THR A 98 9.90 -10.51 6.59
CA THR A 98 9.75 -11.58 7.59
C THR A 98 10.91 -12.58 7.58
N ALA A 99 11.57 -12.81 6.45
CA ALA A 99 12.77 -13.66 6.39
C ALA A 99 13.99 -13.06 7.11
N ASN A 100 14.00 -11.74 7.33
CA ASN A 100 15.05 -11.02 8.04
C ASN A 100 14.73 -10.77 9.54
N THR A 101 13.78 -11.53 10.11
CA THR A 101 13.40 -11.48 11.53
C THR A 101 14.10 -12.60 12.30
#